data_AF-A0A6J5H457-F1
#
_entry.id   AF-A0A6J5H457-F1
#
_cell.length_a   1.000
_cell.length_b   1.000
_cell.length_c   1.000
_cell.angle_alpha   90.00
_cell.angle_beta   90.00
_cell.angle_gamma   90.00
#
_symmetry.space_group_name_H-M   'P 1'
#
loop_
_entity.id
_entity.type
_entity.pdbx_description
1 polymer ?
#
loop_
_entity_poly.entity_id
_entity_poly.type
_entity_poly.pdbx_seq_one_letter_code
_entity_poly.pdbx_strand_id
1 'polypeptide(L)'
;MKPHAELGRRGAVCPFARPVHNDDSLVFCVWNASNLRFNDFLCVLKKISESYFRLLDRMHGNSKLFSMCVFVQGIEDYQYGQYIDEAHSLTKPAFMEAGLMLGEFHPLSLTKGTHSETFLPMRSNQPAFVVRAMSPHDALFIDRADSPAEVRLRELRHYQRWVGDALPETENARIHNRITELRSVIARQS
;
A
#
# COMPACT_ATOMS: atom_id res chain seq x y z
N MET A 1 -4.34 -9.42 -16.90
CA MET A 1 -4.19 -10.16 -15.63
C MET A 1 -4.08 -11.66 -15.87
N LYS A 2 -2.88 -12.23 -15.79
CA LYS A 2 -2.59 -13.66 -15.95
C LYS A 2 -1.95 -14.22 -14.66
N PRO A 3 -2.05 -15.53 -14.40
CA PRO A 3 -1.23 -16.19 -13.39
C PRO A 3 0.27 -16.09 -13.76
N HIS A 4 1.15 -16.24 -12.77
CA HIS A 4 2.59 -16.31 -12.97
C HIS A 4 3.12 -17.60 -12.36
N ALA A 5 3.98 -18.33 -13.07
CA ALA A 5 4.49 -19.63 -12.62
C ALA A 5 5.22 -19.53 -11.27
N GLU A 6 5.96 -18.44 -11.07
CA GLU A 6 6.76 -18.21 -9.86
C GLU A 6 5.96 -17.56 -8.71
N LEU A 7 4.65 -17.31 -8.87
CA LEU A 7 3.82 -16.64 -7.86
C LEU A 7 3.76 -17.40 -6.52
N GLY A 8 4.05 -18.71 -6.53
CA GLY A 8 4.00 -19.57 -5.34
C GLY A 8 2.57 -19.96 -4.92
N ARG A 9 1.54 -19.55 -5.67
CA ARG A 9 0.15 -19.98 -5.50
C ARG A 9 -0.60 -19.97 -6.83
N ARG A 10 -1.76 -20.64 -6.87
CA ARG A 10 -2.67 -20.58 -8.01
C ARG A 10 -3.38 -19.22 -8.11
N GLY A 11 -3.84 -18.89 -9.32
CA GLY A 11 -4.63 -17.69 -9.60
C GLY A 11 -3.81 -16.50 -10.10
N ALA A 12 -4.47 -15.34 -10.23
CA ALA A 12 -3.82 -14.11 -10.69
C ALA A 12 -2.82 -13.56 -9.67
N VAL A 13 -1.80 -12.85 -10.16
CA VAL A 13 -0.82 -12.13 -9.34
C VAL A 13 -1.51 -11.19 -8.36
N CYS A 14 -2.27 -10.21 -8.88
CA CYS A 14 -3.16 -9.38 -8.07
C CYS A 14 -4.61 -9.83 -8.30
N PRO A 15 -5.34 -10.28 -7.25
CA PRO A 15 -6.73 -10.70 -7.37
C PRO A 15 -7.66 -9.51 -7.70
N PHE A 16 -7.27 -8.29 -7.37
CA PHE A 16 -8.09 -7.09 -7.57
C PHE A 16 -7.97 -6.50 -8.96
N ALA A 17 -6.84 -6.67 -9.65
CA ALA A 17 -6.58 -5.96 -10.90
C ALA A 17 -7.67 -6.18 -11.96
N ARG A 18 -8.15 -7.42 -12.12
CA ARG A 18 -9.21 -7.74 -13.09
C ARG A 18 -10.57 -7.15 -12.70
N PRO A 19 -11.07 -7.36 -11.46
CA PRO A 19 -12.28 -6.69 -10.99
C PRO A 19 -12.26 -5.17 -11.21
N VAL A 20 -11.20 -4.48 -10.79
CA VAL A 20 -11.11 -3.02 -10.90
C VAL A 20 -11.18 -2.55 -12.36
N HIS A 21 -10.54 -3.27 -13.27
CA HIS A 21 -10.59 -2.96 -14.71
C HIS A 21 -11.97 -3.20 -15.32
N ASN A 22 -12.64 -4.27 -14.92
CA ASN A 22 -13.96 -4.60 -15.46
C ASN A 22 -15.06 -3.65 -14.95
N ASP A 23 -14.91 -3.12 -13.73
CA ASP A 23 -15.87 -2.21 -13.08
C ASP A 23 -15.56 -0.73 -13.38
N ASP A 24 -14.69 -0.44 -14.36
CA ASP A 24 -14.23 0.91 -14.72
C ASP A 24 -13.79 1.74 -13.49
N SER A 25 -13.17 1.07 -12.52
CA SER A 25 -12.84 1.62 -11.20
C SER A 25 -11.34 1.92 -11.05
N LEU A 26 -10.60 1.96 -12.16
CA LEU A 26 -9.17 2.28 -12.19
C LEU A 26 -8.95 3.62 -12.88
N VAL A 27 -8.27 4.54 -12.19
CA VAL A 27 -7.80 5.79 -12.79
C VAL A 27 -6.28 5.78 -12.88
N PHE A 28 -5.76 6.24 -14.01
CA PHE A 28 -4.34 6.47 -14.22
C PHE A 28 -4.04 7.96 -14.17
N CYS A 29 -3.07 8.33 -13.35
CA CYS A 29 -2.57 9.68 -13.20
C CYS A 29 -1.09 9.70 -13.57
N VAL A 30 -0.61 10.84 -14.05
CA VAL A 30 0.82 11.09 -14.26
C VAL A 30 1.23 12.26 -13.38
N TRP A 31 2.28 12.08 -12.61
CA TRP A 31 2.91 13.10 -11.80
C TRP A 31 4.35 13.33 -12.26
N ASN A 32 4.60 14.51 -12.83
CA ASN A 32 5.96 14.93 -13.13
C ASN A 32 6.63 15.46 -11.84
N ALA A 33 7.65 14.73 -11.38
CA ALA A 33 8.46 15.03 -10.21
C ALA A 33 9.88 15.52 -10.57
N SER A 34 10.12 15.92 -11.83
CA SER A 34 11.40 16.47 -12.27
C SER A 34 11.87 17.58 -11.34
N ASN A 35 13.11 17.46 -10.86
CA ASN A 35 13.79 18.44 -10.02
C ASN A 35 13.10 18.72 -8.67
N LEU A 36 12.14 17.90 -8.23
CA LEU A 36 11.58 18.04 -6.89
C LEU A 36 12.60 17.60 -5.85
N ARG A 37 12.79 18.43 -4.82
CA ARG A 37 13.52 18.00 -3.62
C ARG A 37 12.69 16.97 -2.88
N PHE A 38 13.36 16.03 -2.22
CA PHE A 38 12.70 14.93 -1.53
C PHE A 38 11.62 15.37 -0.53
N ASN A 39 11.86 16.42 0.26
CA ASN A 39 10.84 16.94 1.20
C ASN A 39 9.59 17.48 0.48
N ASP A 40 9.76 18.15 -0.66
CA ASP A 40 8.64 18.66 -1.46
C ASP A 40 7.88 17.48 -2.10
N PHE A 41 8.60 16.46 -2.57
CA PHE A 41 8.04 15.21 -3.06
C PHE A 41 7.15 14.53 -2.00
N LEU A 42 7.64 14.38 -0.77
CA LEU A 42 6.86 13.80 0.34
C LEU A 42 5.59 14.61 0.64
N CYS A 43 5.68 15.95 0.61
CA CYS A 43 4.53 16.83 0.80
C CYS A 43 3.46 16.63 -0.28
N VAL A 44 3.87 16.48 -1.54
CA VAL A 44 2.95 16.20 -2.65
C VAL A 44 2.36 14.80 -2.54
N LEU A 45 3.20 13.79 -2.29
CA LEU A 45 2.77 12.39 -2.15
C LEU A 45 1.70 12.24 -1.06
N LYS A 46 1.84 12.91 0.10
CA LYS A 46 0.82 12.88 1.16
C LYS A 46 -0.54 13.44 0.71
N LYS A 47 -0.57 14.44 -0.17
CA LYS A 47 -1.80 15.05 -0.72
C LYS A 47 -2.48 14.18 -1.79
N ILE A 48 -1.84 13.09 -2.23
CA ILE A 48 -2.45 12.13 -3.15
C ILE A 48 -3.64 11.41 -2.48
N SER A 49 -3.63 11.22 -1.15
CA SER A 49 -4.79 10.66 -0.42
C SER A 49 -6.05 11.52 -0.57
N GLU A 50 -5.92 12.84 -0.50
CA GLU A 50 -7.05 13.75 -0.74
C GLU A 50 -7.52 13.70 -2.20
N SER A 51 -6.57 13.59 -3.14
CA SER A 51 -6.86 13.47 -4.57
C SER A 51 -7.62 12.18 -4.88
N TYR A 52 -7.29 11.09 -4.19
CA TYR A 52 -8.03 9.83 -4.27
C TYR A 52 -9.51 10.03 -3.94
N PHE A 53 -9.85 10.66 -2.81
CA PHE A 53 -11.25 10.89 -2.42
C PHE A 53 -11.97 11.84 -3.39
N ARG A 54 -11.31 12.93 -3.81
CA ARG A 54 -11.90 13.85 -4.82
C ARG A 54 -12.23 13.17 -6.14
N LEU A 55 -11.42 12.20 -6.56
CA LEU A 55 -11.68 11.41 -7.77
C LEU A 55 -12.77 10.38 -7.51
N LEU A 56 -12.71 9.66 -6.39
CA LEU A 56 -13.73 8.69 -5.97
C LEU A 56 -15.14 9.28 -6.01
N ASP A 57 -15.32 10.50 -5.48
CA ASP A 57 -16.62 11.20 -5.45
C ASP A 57 -17.20 11.49 -6.84
N ARG A 58 -16.36 11.44 -7.89
CA ARG A 58 -16.74 11.69 -9.29
C ARG A 58 -16.86 10.41 -10.10
N MET A 59 -16.51 9.25 -9.52
CA MET A 59 -16.52 7.98 -10.22
C MET A 59 -17.89 7.30 -10.12
N HIS A 60 -18.34 6.73 -11.22
CA HIS A 60 -19.59 5.96 -11.29
C HIS A 60 -19.39 4.45 -11.10
N GLY A 61 -18.13 3.99 -11.03
CA GLY A 61 -17.75 2.60 -10.83
C GLY A 61 -17.96 2.12 -9.40
N ASN A 62 -17.50 0.89 -9.13
CA ASN A 62 -17.57 0.31 -7.81
C ASN A 62 -16.60 1.02 -6.84
N SER A 63 -17.15 1.88 -5.98
CA SER A 63 -16.39 2.68 -5.02
C SER A 63 -15.48 1.84 -4.10
N LYS A 64 -15.84 0.58 -3.81
CA LYS A 64 -15.02 -0.33 -2.99
C LYS A 64 -13.80 -0.86 -3.72
N LEU A 65 -13.84 -0.89 -5.05
CA LEU A 65 -12.74 -1.32 -5.90
C LEU A 65 -11.91 -0.14 -6.43
N PHE A 66 -12.34 1.09 -6.19
CA PHE A 66 -11.67 2.26 -6.73
C PHE A 66 -10.18 2.24 -6.41
N SER A 67 -9.39 2.38 -7.47
CA SER A 67 -7.93 2.37 -7.41
C SER A 67 -7.39 3.49 -8.26
N MET A 68 -6.38 4.18 -7.76
CA MET A 68 -5.67 5.23 -8.46
C MET A 68 -4.21 4.82 -8.62
N CYS A 69 -3.74 4.70 -9.85
CA CYS A 69 -2.35 4.44 -10.18
C CYS A 69 -1.70 5.76 -10.63
N VAL A 70 -0.71 6.22 -9.88
CA VAL A 70 0.03 7.46 -10.15
C VAL A 70 1.42 7.11 -10.66
N PHE A 71 1.64 7.25 -11.97
CA PHE A 71 2.97 7.11 -12.55
C PHE A 71 3.81 8.35 -12.25
N VAL A 72 5.02 8.14 -11.76
CA VAL A 72 5.95 9.20 -11.43
C VAL A 72 6.92 9.37 -12.60
N GLN A 73 7.07 10.59 -13.09
CA GLN A 73 8.03 10.94 -14.15
C GLN A 73 9.11 11.86 -13.61
N GLY A 74 10.26 11.92 -14.28
CA GLY A 74 11.33 12.85 -13.92
C GLY A 74 12.18 12.42 -12.73
N ILE A 75 12.18 11.13 -12.41
CA ILE A 75 13.10 10.51 -11.46
C ILE A 75 13.90 9.44 -12.20
N GLU A 76 15.20 9.38 -11.92
CA GLU A 76 16.15 8.45 -12.53
C GLU A 76 16.28 7.16 -11.71
N ASP A 77 16.83 6.12 -12.32
CA ASP A 77 16.95 4.79 -11.72
C ASP A 77 17.67 4.78 -10.35
N TYR A 78 18.73 5.59 -10.21
CA TYR A 78 19.48 5.72 -8.96
C TYR A 78 18.69 6.41 -7.84
N GLN A 79 17.57 7.06 -8.18
CA GLN A 79 16.72 7.78 -7.23
C GLN A 79 15.56 6.93 -6.70
N TYR A 80 15.26 5.77 -7.29
CA TYR A 80 14.09 4.96 -6.90
C TYR A 80 14.10 4.56 -5.43
N GLY A 81 15.25 4.16 -4.88
CA GLY A 81 15.34 3.78 -3.46
C GLY A 81 14.89 4.90 -2.51
N GLN A 82 15.21 6.15 -2.85
CA GLN A 82 14.77 7.31 -2.05
C GLN A 82 13.34 7.74 -2.42
N TYR A 83 13.07 8.01 -3.70
CA TYR A 83 11.83 8.65 -4.13
C TYR A 83 10.63 7.69 -4.22
N ILE A 84 10.86 6.38 -4.23
CA ILE A 84 9.80 5.37 -4.25
C ILE A 84 9.77 4.59 -2.93
N ASP A 85 10.85 3.89 -2.58
CA ASP A 85 10.84 2.99 -1.41
C ASP A 85 10.85 3.75 -0.07
N GLU A 86 11.77 4.69 0.11
CA GLU A 86 11.82 5.51 1.33
C GLU A 86 10.58 6.42 1.42
N ALA A 87 10.16 7.02 0.31
CA ALA A 87 8.94 7.81 0.26
C ALA A 87 7.69 7.00 0.64
N HIS A 88 7.58 5.76 0.17
CA HIS A 88 6.52 4.84 0.58
C HIS A 88 6.55 4.61 2.09
N SER A 89 7.70 4.21 2.62
CA SER A 89 7.87 3.93 4.05
C SER A 89 7.48 5.12 4.94
N LEU A 90 7.89 6.33 4.54
CA LEU A 90 7.60 7.57 5.28
C LEU A 90 6.13 8.03 5.16
N THR A 91 5.45 7.72 4.07
CA THR A 91 4.08 8.24 3.80
C THR A 91 2.98 7.22 4.02
N LYS A 92 3.25 5.91 3.91
CA LYS A 92 2.31 4.81 4.18
C LYS A 92 1.48 5.03 5.45
N PRO A 93 2.04 5.48 6.59
CA PRO A 93 1.25 5.76 7.78
C PRO A 93 0.10 6.75 7.57
N ALA A 94 0.33 7.83 6.81
CA ALA A 94 -0.69 8.85 6.53
C ALA A 94 -1.80 8.32 5.62
N PHE A 95 -1.47 7.42 4.67
CA PHE A 95 -2.47 6.75 3.85
C PHE A 95 -3.31 5.78 4.69
N MET A 96 -2.69 4.98 5.55
CA MET A 96 -3.40 4.06 6.43
C MET A 96 -4.30 4.80 7.42
N GLU A 97 -3.86 5.95 7.94
CA GLU A 97 -4.68 6.82 8.77
C GLU A 97 -5.96 7.24 8.05
N ALA A 98 -5.87 7.53 6.74
CA ALA A 98 -6.99 7.88 5.88
C ALA A 98 -7.81 6.67 5.35
N GLY A 99 -7.54 5.44 5.80
CA GLY A 99 -8.28 4.27 5.32
C GLY A 99 -7.78 3.69 4.00
N LEU A 100 -6.61 4.13 3.54
CA LEU A 100 -6.04 3.78 2.25
C LEU A 100 -4.79 2.90 2.40
N MET A 101 -4.56 2.04 1.41
CA MET A 101 -3.30 1.35 1.23
C MET A 101 -2.52 2.00 0.10
N LEU A 102 -1.21 2.14 0.30
CA LEU A 102 -0.25 2.63 -0.69
C LEU A 102 0.67 1.47 -1.10
N GLY A 103 0.77 1.22 -2.41
CA GLY A 103 1.76 0.31 -2.99
C GLY A 103 2.76 1.07 -3.84
N GLU A 104 4.01 0.65 -3.79
CA GLU A 104 5.17 1.26 -4.42
C GLU A 104 5.75 0.36 -5.51
N PHE A 105 5.92 0.88 -6.72
CA PHE A 105 6.39 0.10 -7.86
C PHE A 105 7.54 0.83 -8.54
N HIS A 106 8.57 0.11 -8.97
CA HIS A 106 9.63 0.66 -9.83
C HIS A 106 10.42 -0.48 -10.52
N PRO A 107 11.17 -0.19 -11.61
CA PRO A 107 11.89 -1.21 -12.38
C PRO A 107 12.87 -2.06 -11.58
N LEU A 108 13.51 -1.46 -10.58
CA LEU A 108 14.57 -2.08 -9.78
C LEU A 108 14.06 -2.69 -8.46
N SER A 109 12.75 -2.78 -8.25
CA SER A 109 12.21 -3.25 -6.97
C SER A 109 12.68 -4.67 -6.65
N LEU A 110 13.04 -4.87 -5.39
CA LEU A 110 13.46 -6.15 -4.82
C LEU A 110 12.45 -6.69 -3.81
N THR A 111 11.28 -6.07 -3.70
CA THR A 111 10.21 -6.52 -2.82
C THR A 111 9.73 -7.91 -3.25
N LYS A 112 10.00 -8.91 -2.41
CA LYS A 112 9.61 -10.31 -2.61
C LYS A 112 8.11 -10.50 -2.42
N GLY A 113 7.54 -11.46 -3.14
CA GLY A 113 6.15 -11.88 -2.97
C GLY A 113 5.91 -12.62 -1.66
N THR A 114 4.69 -12.50 -1.12
CA THR A 114 4.29 -13.16 0.14
C THR A 114 4.42 -14.69 0.11
N HIS A 115 4.35 -15.30 -1.08
CA HIS A 115 4.39 -16.76 -1.26
C HIS A 115 5.59 -17.22 -2.09
N SER A 116 6.51 -16.33 -2.44
CA SER A 116 7.64 -16.65 -3.30
C SER A 116 8.77 -15.66 -3.11
N GLU A 117 9.95 -16.19 -2.79
CA GLU A 117 11.15 -15.36 -2.61
C GLU A 117 11.80 -14.91 -3.91
N THR A 118 11.45 -15.55 -5.02
CA THR A 118 12.01 -15.24 -6.35
C THR A 118 11.11 -14.33 -7.17
N PHE A 119 9.82 -14.29 -6.84
CA PHE A 119 8.86 -13.43 -7.53
C PHE A 119 8.86 -12.02 -6.94
N LEU A 120 8.99 -11.02 -7.81
CA LEU A 120 9.11 -9.60 -7.46
C LEU A 120 7.86 -8.82 -7.93
N PRO A 121 6.74 -8.88 -7.20
CA PRO A 121 5.46 -8.32 -7.63
C PRO A 121 5.46 -6.80 -7.82
N MET A 122 6.40 -6.10 -7.19
CA MET A 122 6.47 -4.64 -7.21
C MET A 122 7.34 -4.11 -8.36
N ARG A 123 7.90 -4.99 -9.21
CA ARG A 123 8.58 -4.57 -10.44
C ARG A 123 7.57 -4.08 -11.48
N SER A 124 7.84 -2.90 -12.01
CA SER A 124 7.05 -2.25 -13.06
C SER A 124 8.00 -1.54 -14.03
N ASN A 125 7.63 -1.42 -15.31
CA ASN A 125 8.43 -0.71 -16.31
C ASN A 125 8.56 0.79 -16.03
N GLN A 126 7.70 1.34 -15.17
CA GLN A 126 7.69 2.74 -14.78
C GLN A 126 7.47 2.83 -13.27
N PRO A 127 8.11 3.80 -12.58
CA PRO A 127 7.87 4.00 -11.17
C PRO A 127 6.44 4.52 -10.96
N ALA A 128 5.77 4.00 -9.93
CA ALA A 128 4.39 4.34 -9.66
C ALA A 128 4.01 4.12 -8.19
N PHE A 129 3.01 4.87 -7.76
CA PHE A 129 2.26 4.59 -6.54
C PHE A 129 0.85 4.13 -6.88
N VAL A 130 0.37 3.07 -6.23
CA VAL A 130 -1.02 2.63 -6.35
C VAL A 130 -1.71 2.87 -5.02
N VAL A 131 -2.82 3.60 -5.08
CA VAL A 131 -3.66 3.94 -3.93
C VAL A 131 -5.01 3.27 -4.09
N ARG A 132 -5.48 2.63 -3.03
CA ARG A 132 -6.84 2.06 -2.94
C ARG A 132 -7.32 2.06 -1.50
N ALA A 133 -8.62 1.83 -1.29
CA ALA A 133 -9.14 1.53 0.04
C ALA A 133 -8.45 0.29 0.64
N MET A 134 -8.24 0.32 1.96
CA MET A 134 -7.80 -0.88 2.70
C MET A 134 -8.86 -1.98 2.62
N SER A 135 -8.40 -3.23 2.70
CA SER A 135 -9.20 -4.43 2.58
C SER A 135 -8.72 -5.50 3.56
N PRO A 136 -9.53 -6.54 3.84
CA PRO A 136 -9.10 -7.67 4.67
C PRO A 136 -7.80 -8.37 4.21
N HIS A 137 -7.47 -8.29 2.92
CA HIS A 137 -6.23 -8.88 2.38
C HIS A 137 -4.96 -8.15 2.84
N ASP A 138 -5.08 -6.92 3.36
CA ASP A 138 -3.94 -6.13 3.80
C ASP A 138 -3.29 -6.63 5.08
N ALA A 139 -3.94 -7.56 5.79
CA ALA A 139 -3.35 -8.27 6.92
C ALA A 139 -2.00 -8.96 6.59
N LEU A 140 -1.75 -9.28 5.31
CA LEU A 140 -0.50 -9.89 4.84
C LEU A 140 0.67 -8.90 4.73
N PHE A 141 0.40 -7.59 4.75
CA PHE A 141 1.38 -6.53 4.45
C PHE A 141 1.62 -5.58 5.64
N ILE A 142 1.10 -5.92 6.82
CA ILE A 142 1.22 -5.18 8.07
C ILE A 142 1.75 -6.09 9.18
N ASP A 143 2.16 -5.50 10.31
CA ASP A 143 2.65 -6.23 11.49
C ASP A 143 3.84 -7.17 11.18
N ARG A 144 4.67 -6.80 10.21
CA ARG A 144 5.80 -7.61 9.79
C ARG A 144 6.90 -7.62 10.85
N ALA A 145 7.49 -8.79 11.09
CA ALA A 145 8.48 -8.98 12.16
C ALA A 145 9.77 -8.16 11.98
N ASP A 146 10.09 -7.80 10.73
CA ASP A 146 11.22 -6.96 10.34
C ASP A 146 11.00 -5.46 10.63
N SER A 147 9.78 -5.05 11.01
CA SER A 147 9.43 -3.66 11.29
C SER A 147 9.50 -3.33 12.80
N PRO A 148 9.86 -2.09 13.18
CA PRO A 148 9.85 -1.65 14.58
C PRO A 148 8.47 -1.81 15.25
N ALA A 149 8.44 -2.05 16.56
CA ALA A 149 7.22 -2.33 17.30
C ALA A 149 6.18 -1.19 17.21
N GLU A 150 6.64 0.06 17.23
CA GLU A 150 5.82 1.27 17.12
C GLU A 150 5.15 1.37 15.73
N VAL A 151 5.89 1.00 14.69
CA VAL A 151 5.37 0.97 13.31
C VAL A 151 4.27 -0.07 13.21
N ARG A 152 4.55 -1.30 13.66
CA ARG A 152 3.60 -2.41 13.66
C ARG A 152 2.33 -2.09 14.45
N LEU A 153 2.49 -1.47 15.63
CA LEU A 153 1.38 -1.03 16.47
C LEU A 153 0.50 -0.01 15.73
N ARG A 154 1.11 0.98 15.09
CA ARG A 154 0.38 2.01 14.32
C ARG A 154 -0.37 1.38 13.15
N GLU A 155 0.27 0.51 12.38
CA GLU A 155 -0.36 -0.20 11.26
C GLU A 155 -1.59 -1.02 11.71
N LEU A 156 -1.45 -1.83 12.77
CA LEU A 156 -2.55 -2.64 13.29
C LEU A 156 -3.73 -1.79 13.79
N ARG A 157 -3.46 -0.65 14.44
CA ARG A 157 -4.52 0.25 14.90
C ARG A 157 -5.31 0.85 13.75
N HIS A 158 -4.64 1.30 12.69
CA HIS A 158 -5.32 1.83 11.51
C HIS A 158 -6.07 0.73 10.76
N TYR A 159 -5.46 -0.44 10.61
CA TYR A 159 -6.11 -1.59 9.98
C TYR A 159 -7.38 -2.01 10.74
N GLN A 160 -7.31 -2.16 12.08
CA GLN A 160 -8.47 -2.48 12.90
C GLN A 160 -9.57 -1.42 12.77
N ARG A 161 -9.21 -0.13 12.79
CA ARG A 161 -10.17 0.98 12.66
C ARG A 161 -10.96 0.93 11.36
N TRP A 162 -10.30 0.62 10.25
CA TRP A 162 -10.88 0.77 8.91
C TRP A 162 -11.42 -0.53 8.32
N VAL A 163 -10.91 -1.67 8.77
CA VAL A 163 -11.26 -2.99 8.23
C VAL A 163 -11.96 -3.87 9.26
N GLY A 164 -11.93 -3.52 10.54
CA GLY A 164 -12.43 -4.34 11.64
C GLY A 164 -13.86 -4.85 11.44
N ASP A 165 -14.78 -3.99 10.99
CA ASP A 165 -16.19 -4.37 10.77
C ASP A 165 -16.37 -5.42 9.66
N ALA A 166 -15.40 -5.55 8.76
CA ALA A 166 -15.40 -6.54 7.68
C ALA A 166 -14.69 -7.85 8.09
N LEU A 167 -14.13 -7.95 9.30
CA LEU A 167 -13.39 -9.11 9.78
C LEU A 167 -14.26 -10.00 10.68
N PRO A 168 -14.03 -11.33 10.67
CA PRO A 168 -14.57 -12.22 11.69
C PRO A 168 -14.17 -11.77 13.10
N GLU A 169 -15.05 -12.00 14.08
CA GLU A 169 -14.81 -11.64 15.49
C GLU A 169 -13.50 -12.24 16.03
N THR A 170 -13.18 -13.47 15.63
CA THR A 170 -11.93 -14.15 16.01
C THR A 170 -10.68 -13.43 15.51
N GLU A 171 -10.72 -12.88 14.29
CA GLU A 171 -9.60 -12.09 13.75
C GLU A 171 -9.49 -10.73 14.44
N ASN A 172 -10.61 -10.08 14.73
CA ASN A 172 -10.62 -8.84 15.50
C ASN A 172 -10.02 -9.03 16.91
N ALA A 173 -10.38 -10.13 17.59
CA ALA A 173 -9.81 -10.49 18.87
C ALA A 173 -8.29 -10.73 18.80
N ARG A 174 -7.82 -11.43 17.75
CA ARG A 174 -6.38 -11.66 17.51
C ARG A 174 -5.63 -10.34 17.33
N ILE A 175 -6.16 -9.43 16.52
CA ILE A 175 -5.57 -8.10 16.27
C ILE A 175 -5.54 -7.28 17.57
N HIS A 176 -6.62 -7.28 18.33
CA HIS A 176 -6.70 -6.58 19.61
C HIS A 176 -5.65 -7.08 20.61
N ASN A 177 -5.50 -8.40 20.75
CA ASN A 177 -4.48 -8.99 21.61
C ASN A 177 -3.07 -8.62 21.17
N ARG A 178 -2.81 -8.64 19.85
CA ARG A 178 -1.51 -8.24 19.29
C ARG A 178 -1.17 -6.77 19.56
N ILE A 179 -2.15 -5.88 19.45
CA ILE A 179 -2.01 -4.45 19.80
C ILE A 179 -1.63 -4.30 21.29
N THR A 180 -2.28 -5.05 22.18
CA THR A 180 -2.00 -5.01 23.63
C THR A 180 -0.60 -5.54 23.96
N GLU A 181 -0.17 -6.58 23.28
CA GLU A 181 1.19 -7.12 23.41
C GLU A 181 2.25 -6.08 22.98
N LEU A 182 2.08 -5.47 21.81
CA LEU A 182 3.01 -4.47 21.29
C LEU A 182 3.12 -3.24 22.20
N ARG A 183 1.99 -2.76 22.76
CA ARG A 183 2.00 -1.68 23.76
C ARG A 183 2.84 -2.04 24.98
N SER A 184 2.72 -3.29 25.44
CA SER A 184 3.47 -3.79 26.59
C SER A 184 4.97 -3.90 26.30
N VAL A 185 5.35 -4.31 25.08
CA VAL A 185 6.75 -4.35 24.63
C VAL A 185 7.36 -2.95 24.60
N ILE A 186 6.68 -1.99 23.98
CA ILE A 186 7.14 -0.59 23.86
C ILE A 186 7.31 0.05 25.25
N ALA A 187 6.33 -0.17 26.15
CA ALA A 187 6.40 0.36 27.51
C ALA A 187 7.56 -0.19 28.35
N ARG A 188 8.06 -1.40 28.05
CA ARG A 188 9.23 -2.00 28.72
C ARG A 188 10.57 -1.50 28.15
N GLN A 189 10.55 -0.84 27.00
CA GLN A 189 11.72 -0.32 26.30
C GLN A 189 11.91 1.19 26.53
N SER A 190 10.92 1.85 27.16
CA SER A 190 10.95 3.26 27.58
C SER A 190 11.40 3.40 29.02
#